data_AF-A0A9D1T223-F1
#
_entry.id   AF-A0A9D1T223-F1
#
_cell.length_a   1.000
_cell.length_b   1.000
_cell.length_c   1.000
_cell.angle_alpha   90.00
_cell.angle_beta   90.00
_cell.angle_gamma   90.00
#
_symmetry.space_group_name_H-M   'P 1'
#
loop_
_entity.id
_entity.type
_entity.pdbx_description
1 polymer ?
#
loop_
_entity_poly.entity_id
_entity_poly.type
_entity_poly.pdbx_seq_one_letter_code
_entity_poly.pdbx_strand_id
1 'polypeptide(L)'
;MSGFKRAILLSVYPEYVEKIISGEKRFEFRKHTPSENVDFIVFYATAPTAKILCVAEVDEIISDNPERLWRTTALFSGVDQGFYDEYYRGVDMAYAYKLGRVYRLRTPISLSNTNLKISPPQTFRYLTPKQFSYVKKSSKLVSSSFRRTIFLGGIHAVGKTTFSKKYFSGSFYCVCASDLIKKAKGEVPVDKKVGKVQENQSLLISEFQKLKSQERRIVLDGHFCLINKQGKFEKLPLDLFQALGLSHIVLLELNPEIVQSRLFQRDGTTMNLRAIKEFLKIERTHALFVAEALKIPITIVPDTTLANNIIWDR
;
A
#
# COMPACT_ATOMS: atom_id res chain seq x y z
N MET A 1 1.91 33.67 7.85
CA MET A 1 1.88 33.95 6.39
C MET A 1 1.92 32.61 5.66
N SER A 2 0.83 32.16 5.05
CA SER A 2 0.87 30.91 4.29
C SER A 2 1.68 31.13 3.01
N GLY A 3 2.89 30.59 2.95
CA GLY A 3 3.75 30.69 1.78
C GLY A 3 3.05 30.22 0.51
N PHE A 4 3.35 30.87 -0.60
CA PHE A 4 2.84 30.46 -1.90
C PHE A 4 3.30 29.03 -2.20
N LYS A 5 2.36 28.13 -2.50
CA LYS A 5 2.62 26.72 -2.81
C LYS A 5 3.25 26.61 -4.21
N ARG A 6 4.47 26.10 -4.28
CA ARG A 6 5.26 25.98 -5.52
C ARG A 6 4.90 24.71 -6.28
N ALA A 7 4.70 24.86 -7.59
CA ALA A 7 4.37 23.77 -8.48
C ALA A 7 5.31 23.72 -9.69
N ILE A 8 5.76 22.53 -10.04
CA ILE A 8 6.51 22.28 -11.27
C ILE A 8 5.69 21.43 -12.25
N LEU A 9 5.96 21.58 -13.54
CA LEU A 9 5.48 20.73 -14.62
C LEU A 9 6.58 19.74 -14.99
N LEU A 10 6.23 18.46 -15.08
CA LEU A 10 7.09 17.37 -15.55
C LEU A 10 6.47 16.67 -16.77
N SER A 11 7.31 16.34 -17.74
CA SER A 11 6.96 15.46 -18.86
C SER A 11 7.28 14.01 -18.49
N VAL A 12 6.32 13.11 -18.68
CA VAL A 12 6.41 11.68 -18.34
C VAL A 12 5.66 10.88 -19.40
N TYR A 13 6.10 9.65 -19.72
CA TYR A 13 5.35 8.79 -20.63
C TYR A 13 3.95 8.44 -20.08
N PRO A 14 2.92 8.34 -20.94
CA PRO A 14 1.53 8.12 -20.49
C PRO A 14 1.35 6.96 -19.51
N GLU A 15 2.04 5.84 -19.73
CA GLU A 15 1.97 4.66 -18.86
C GLU A 15 2.39 4.96 -17.41
N TYR A 16 3.47 5.71 -17.21
CA TYR A 16 3.93 6.06 -15.87
C TYR A 16 3.01 7.08 -15.20
N VAL A 17 2.39 7.98 -15.97
CA VAL A 17 1.39 8.91 -15.43
C VAL A 17 0.16 8.15 -14.93
N GLU A 18 -0.28 7.12 -15.66
CA GLU A 18 -1.37 6.25 -15.19
C GLU A 18 -0.96 5.44 -13.96
N LYS A 19 0.28 4.94 -13.86
CA LYS A 19 0.80 4.31 -12.63
C LYS A 19 0.86 5.25 -11.43
N ILE A 20 1.13 6.54 -11.66
CA ILE A 20 1.05 7.58 -10.61
C ILE A 20 -0.39 7.78 -10.15
N ILE A 21 -1.33 7.81 -11.11
CA ILE A 21 -2.75 7.98 -10.81
C ILE A 21 -3.32 6.75 -10.06
N SER A 22 -2.92 5.53 -10.43
CA SER A 22 -3.32 4.29 -9.73
C SER A 22 -2.64 4.13 -8.36
N GLY A 23 -1.49 4.76 -8.17
CA GLY A 23 -0.68 4.65 -6.97
C GLY A 23 0.30 3.46 -6.97
N GLU A 24 0.47 2.77 -8.09
CA GLU A 24 1.57 1.81 -8.31
C GLU A 24 2.93 2.54 -8.27
N LYS A 25 3.00 3.74 -8.86
CA LYS A 25 4.18 4.60 -8.82
C LYS A 25 3.99 5.69 -7.77
N ARG A 26 4.71 5.57 -6.66
CA ARG A 26 4.69 6.55 -5.55
C ARG A 26 5.94 7.43 -5.50
N PHE A 27 6.92 7.15 -6.34
CA PHE A 27 8.15 7.92 -6.47
C PHE A 27 8.33 8.37 -7.92
N GLU A 28 8.52 9.66 -8.14
CA GLU A 28 9.00 10.20 -9.42
C GLU A 28 10.51 10.41 -9.34
N PHE A 29 11.25 9.82 -10.28
CA PHE A 29 12.72 9.83 -10.27
C PHE A 29 13.26 10.89 -11.21
N ARG A 30 14.28 11.64 -10.77
CA ARG A 30 14.97 12.64 -11.60
C ARG A 30 16.46 12.68 -11.29
N LYS A 31 17.27 12.94 -12.32
CA LYS A 31 18.72 13.22 -12.18
C LYS A 31 19.02 14.58 -11.54
N HIS A 32 18.07 15.51 -11.61
CA HIS A 32 18.22 16.87 -11.10
C HIS A 32 16.96 17.28 -10.33
N THR A 33 17.15 18.04 -9.27
CA THR A 33 16.06 18.67 -8.51
C THR A 33 16.10 20.19 -8.68
N PRO A 34 14.97 20.90 -8.66
CA PRO A 34 14.96 22.35 -8.56
C PRO A 34 15.65 22.82 -7.28
N SER A 35 16.22 24.03 -7.32
CA SER A 35 16.86 24.67 -6.16
C SER A 35 15.87 25.11 -5.08
N GLU A 36 14.59 25.25 -5.42
CA GLU A 36 13.54 25.64 -4.48
C GLU A 36 12.69 24.45 -4.08
N ASN A 37 12.06 24.55 -2.90
CA ASN A 37 11.13 23.53 -2.43
C ASN A 37 9.92 23.40 -3.38
N VAL A 38 9.50 22.16 -3.64
CA VAL A 38 8.40 21.84 -4.55
C VAL A 38 7.26 21.25 -3.73
N ASP A 39 6.11 21.91 -3.71
CA ASP A 39 4.91 21.42 -3.01
C ASP A 39 4.05 20.52 -3.91
N PHE A 40 4.07 20.77 -5.22
CA PHE A 40 3.27 20.05 -6.21
C PHE A 40 4.02 19.75 -7.51
N ILE A 41 3.68 18.62 -8.11
CA ILE A 41 4.08 18.25 -9.46
C ILE A 41 2.83 18.15 -10.33
N VAL A 42 2.84 18.80 -11.48
CA VAL A 42 1.86 18.66 -12.55
C VAL A 42 2.44 17.72 -13.60
N PHE A 43 1.76 16.62 -13.88
CA PHE A 43 2.24 15.60 -14.81
C PHE A 43 1.61 15.79 -16.20
N TYR A 44 2.46 16.15 -17.15
CA TYR A 44 2.17 16.12 -18.58
C TYR A 44 2.54 14.76 -19.16
N ALA A 45 1.54 14.05 -19.68
CA ALA A 45 1.74 12.84 -20.45
C ALA A 45 2.20 13.21 -21.86
N THR A 46 3.35 12.68 -22.29
CA THR A 46 3.89 12.88 -23.64
C THR A 46 3.02 12.22 -24.71
N ALA A 47 3.45 12.25 -25.98
CA ALA A 47 2.73 11.59 -27.07
C ALA A 47 2.54 10.08 -26.77
N PRO A 48 1.41 9.47 -27.19
CA PRO A 48 0.33 10.05 -28.01
C PRO A 48 -0.70 10.86 -27.22
N THR A 49 -0.64 10.90 -25.88
CA THR A 49 -1.65 11.58 -25.06
C THR A 49 -1.54 13.10 -25.14
N ALA A 50 -0.31 13.63 -25.05
CA ALA A 50 0.03 15.05 -25.21
C ALA A 50 -0.82 16.02 -24.36
N LYS A 51 -1.13 15.66 -23.11
CA LYS A 51 -1.98 16.44 -22.20
C LYS A 51 -1.53 16.30 -20.74
N ILE A 52 -1.83 17.31 -19.93
CA ILE A 52 -1.78 17.22 -18.47
C ILE A 52 -2.91 16.30 -18.00
N LEU A 53 -2.56 15.28 -17.22
CA LEU A 53 -3.52 14.30 -16.72
C LEU A 53 -3.76 14.40 -15.22
N CYS A 54 -2.74 14.74 -14.43
CA CYS A 54 -2.87 14.82 -12.98
C CYS A 54 -1.91 15.82 -12.34
N VAL A 55 -2.19 16.11 -11.07
CA VAL A 55 -1.34 16.89 -10.15
C VAL A 55 -1.06 16.04 -8.93
N ALA A 56 0.16 15.93 -8.45
CA ALA A 56 0.48 15.30 -7.18
C ALA A 56 1.03 16.32 -6.17
N GLU A 57 0.74 16.11 -4.89
CA GLU A 57 1.53 16.69 -3.80
C GLU A 57 2.90 16.02 -3.72
N VAL A 58 3.88 16.74 -3.19
CA VAL A 58 5.19 16.18 -2.83
C VAL A 58 5.24 16.10 -1.32
N ASP A 59 5.32 14.89 -0.78
CA ASP A 59 5.44 14.65 0.67
C ASP A 59 6.89 14.85 1.13
N GLU A 60 7.85 14.44 0.30
CA GLU A 60 9.28 14.43 0.62
C GLU A 60 10.10 14.35 -0.68
N ILE A 61 11.32 14.90 -0.66
CA ILE A 61 12.31 14.71 -1.73
C ILE A 61 13.50 13.95 -1.12
N ILE A 62 13.71 12.73 -1.57
CA ILE A 62 14.83 11.88 -1.15
C ILE A 62 15.98 12.09 -2.13
N SER A 63 17.18 12.27 -1.58
CA SER A 63 18.41 12.55 -2.33
C SER A 63 19.47 11.56 -1.86
N ASP A 64 19.88 10.64 -2.72
CA ASP A 64 20.95 9.67 -2.42
C ASP A 64 21.61 9.18 -3.72
N ASN A 65 22.62 8.31 -3.61
CA ASN A 65 23.12 7.57 -4.76
C ASN A 65 22.05 6.61 -5.29
N PRO A 66 22.10 6.24 -6.60
CA PRO A 66 21.03 5.46 -7.22
C PRO A 66 20.78 4.10 -6.56
N GLU A 67 21.82 3.41 -6.07
CA GLU A 67 21.72 2.09 -5.45
C GLU A 67 20.95 2.15 -4.12
N ARG A 68 21.31 3.08 -3.23
CA ARG A 68 20.61 3.27 -1.95
C ARG A 68 19.21 3.83 -2.16
N LEU A 69 19.04 4.74 -3.11
CA LEU A 69 17.74 5.27 -3.46
C LEU A 69 16.82 4.14 -3.96
N TRP A 70 17.33 3.25 -4.81
CA TRP A 70 16.57 2.08 -5.27
C TRP A 70 16.16 1.19 -4.12
N ARG A 71 17.09 0.82 -3.23
CA ARG A 71 16.79 -0.06 -2.07
C ARG A 71 15.62 0.43 -1.21
N THR A 72 15.45 1.75 -1.10
CA THR A 72 14.37 2.37 -0.31
C THR A 72 13.08 2.60 -1.09
N THR A 73 13.14 2.72 -2.42
CA THR A 73 12.01 3.14 -3.26
C THR A 73 11.50 2.08 -4.24
N ALA A 74 12.26 1.00 -4.46
CA ALA A 74 12.02 -0.05 -5.46
C ALA A 74 10.59 -0.59 -5.41
N LEU A 75 10.06 -0.78 -4.20
CA LEU A 75 8.75 -1.35 -3.97
C LEU A 75 7.61 -0.57 -4.66
N PHE A 76 7.75 0.76 -4.77
CA PHE A 76 6.74 1.65 -5.34
C PHE A 76 7.32 2.55 -6.44
N SER A 77 8.35 2.07 -7.12
CA SER A 77 9.08 2.79 -8.16
C SER A 77 8.23 2.95 -9.43
N GLY A 78 7.31 2.02 -9.67
CA GLY A 78 6.51 1.93 -10.90
C GLY A 78 7.32 1.60 -12.17
N VAL A 79 8.62 1.27 -12.02
CA VAL A 79 9.56 0.92 -13.09
C VAL A 79 10.29 -0.36 -12.72
N ASP A 80 10.78 -1.12 -13.71
CA ASP A 80 11.67 -2.24 -13.43
C ASP A 80 13.09 -1.76 -13.09
N GLN A 81 13.85 -2.62 -12.44
CA GLN A 81 15.22 -2.31 -12.02
C GLN A 81 16.15 -2.07 -13.21
N GLY A 82 16.00 -2.82 -14.31
CA GLY A 82 16.86 -2.67 -15.49
C GLY A 82 16.70 -1.29 -16.13
N PHE A 83 15.45 -0.82 -16.25
CA PHE A 83 15.16 0.54 -16.70
C PHE A 83 15.73 1.60 -15.76
N TYR A 84 15.60 1.41 -14.45
CA TYR A 84 16.15 2.33 -13.45
C TYR A 84 17.68 2.42 -13.51
N ASP A 85 18.36 1.27 -13.57
CA ASP A 85 19.81 1.17 -13.64
C ASP A 85 20.34 1.79 -14.94
N GLU A 86 19.66 1.56 -16.08
CA GLU A 86 19.99 2.21 -17.34
C GLU A 86 19.83 3.73 -17.25
N TYR A 87 18.71 4.18 -16.70
CA TYR A 87 18.43 5.60 -16.54
C TYR A 87 19.50 6.30 -15.70
N TYR A 88 20.02 5.65 -14.65
CA TYR A 88 21.04 6.19 -13.74
C TYR A 88 22.47 5.73 -14.01
N ARG A 89 22.74 5.12 -15.16
CA ARG A 89 24.09 4.71 -15.54
C ARG A 89 25.05 5.91 -15.51
N GLY A 90 26.13 5.79 -14.73
CA GLY A 90 27.15 6.83 -14.56
C GLY A 90 26.69 8.06 -13.77
N VAL A 91 25.59 7.94 -13.01
CA VAL A 91 25.07 9.02 -12.16
C VAL A 91 25.39 8.73 -10.69
N ASP A 92 26.10 9.64 -10.02
CA ASP A 92 26.47 9.47 -8.61
C ASP A 92 25.36 9.90 -7.65
N MET A 93 24.46 10.79 -8.10
CA MET A 93 23.42 11.40 -7.28
C MET A 93 22.07 11.42 -7.99
N ALA A 94 21.04 10.92 -7.31
CA ALA A 94 19.68 10.80 -7.82
C ALA A 94 18.66 11.37 -6.83
N TYR A 95 17.49 11.74 -7.36
CA TYR A 95 16.41 12.32 -6.59
C TYR A 95 15.12 11.53 -6.80
N ALA A 96 14.37 11.31 -5.72
CA ALA A 96 13.03 10.73 -5.75
C ALA A 96 12.03 11.66 -5.04
N TYR A 97 11.03 12.13 -5.78
CA TYR A 97 9.88 12.83 -5.21
C TYR A 97 8.89 11.81 -4.70
N LYS A 98 8.72 11.73 -3.38
CA LYS A 98 7.67 10.94 -2.75
C LYS A 98 6.32 11.62 -3.00
N LEU A 99 5.46 10.96 -3.76
CA LEU A 99 4.19 11.51 -4.20
C LEU A 99 3.12 11.36 -3.11
N GLY A 100 2.59 12.50 -2.70
CA GLY A 100 1.45 12.64 -1.80
C GLY A 100 0.13 12.46 -2.55
N ARG A 101 -0.89 13.30 -2.25
CA ARG A 101 -2.22 13.15 -2.86
C ARG A 101 -2.15 13.43 -4.35
N VAL A 102 -2.74 12.56 -5.16
CA VAL A 102 -2.80 12.74 -6.62
C VAL A 102 -4.21 13.18 -7.01
N TYR A 103 -4.29 14.15 -7.90
CA TYR A 103 -5.51 14.82 -8.35
C TYR A 103 -5.57 14.69 -9.87
N ARG A 104 -6.29 13.69 -10.41
CA ARG A 104 -6.48 13.58 -11.86
C ARG A 104 -7.48 14.62 -12.35
N LEU A 105 -7.18 15.17 -13.52
CA LEU A 105 -7.98 16.19 -14.15
C LEU A 105 -9.28 15.58 -14.68
N ARG A 106 -10.40 16.27 -14.45
CA ARG A 106 -11.70 15.88 -15.04
C ARG A 106 -11.61 15.86 -16.56
N THR A 107 -10.93 16.87 -17.09
CA THR A 107 -10.70 17.07 -18.51
C THR A 107 -9.20 17.31 -18.69
N PRO A 108 -8.48 16.38 -19.34
CA PRO A 108 -7.07 16.56 -19.65
C PRO A 108 -6.80 17.89 -20.38
N ILE A 109 -5.77 18.62 -19.97
CA ILE A 109 -5.47 19.97 -20.49
C ILE A 109 -4.29 19.91 -21.46
N SER A 110 -4.46 20.44 -22.67
CA SER A 110 -3.33 20.67 -23.58
C SER A 110 -2.42 21.79 -23.06
N LEU A 111 -1.10 21.65 -23.22
CA LEU A 111 -0.16 22.73 -22.87
C LEU A 111 -0.32 23.99 -23.74
N SER A 112 -0.87 23.84 -24.96
CA SER A 112 -1.22 24.96 -25.84
C SER A 112 -2.47 25.72 -25.41
N ASN A 113 -3.16 25.29 -24.34
CA ASN A 113 -4.31 26.01 -23.80
C ASN A 113 -3.94 27.48 -23.50
N THR A 114 -4.86 28.40 -23.79
CA THR A 114 -4.65 29.84 -23.69
C THR A 114 -4.24 30.33 -22.29
N ASN A 115 -4.62 29.59 -21.23
CA ASN A 115 -4.25 29.89 -19.84
C ASN A 115 -2.88 29.33 -19.44
N LEU A 116 -2.30 28.41 -20.24
CA LEU A 116 -0.99 27.82 -20.00
C LEU A 116 0.06 28.42 -20.93
N LYS A 117 -0.09 28.21 -22.24
CA LYS A 117 0.88 28.60 -23.29
C LYS A 117 2.30 28.11 -22.94
N ILE A 118 2.41 26.81 -22.68
CA ILE A 118 3.67 26.17 -22.25
C ILE A 118 4.09 25.14 -23.31
N SER A 119 5.40 24.93 -23.46
CA SER A 119 5.96 23.79 -24.20
C SER A 119 6.37 22.68 -23.24
N PRO A 120 6.30 21.39 -23.64
CA PRO A 120 6.75 20.28 -22.79
C PRO A 120 8.18 20.49 -22.28
N PRO A 121 8.44 20.42 -20.95
CA PRO A 121 9.79 20.55 -20.43
C PRO A 121 10.60 19.27 -20.63
N GLN A 122 11.90 19.42 -20.89
CA GLN A 122 12.85 18.30 -20.91
C GLN A 122 13.22 17.84 -19.49
N THR A 123 13.47 18.80 -18.58
CA THR A 123 13.77 18.54 -17.16
C THR A 123 12.53 18.80 -16.30
N PHE A 124 12.21 20.07 -16.06
CA PHE A 124 11.00 20.54 -15.39
C PHE A 124 10.73 22.01 -15.77
N ARG A 125 9.55 22.54 -15.41
CA ARG A 125 9.24 23.97 -15.52
C ARG A 125 8.43 24.45 -14.32
N TYR A 126 8.84 25.53 -13.66
CA TYR A 126 8.00 26.17 -12.66
C TYR A 126 6.71 26.73 -13.27
N LEU A 127 5.58 26.51 -12.59
CA LEU A 127 4.30 27.12 -12.93
C LEU A 127 4.10 28.38 -12.12
N THR A 128 3.62 29.43 -12.79
CA THR A 128 3.17 30.65 -12.10
C THR A 128 1.94 30.35 -11.23
N PRO A 129 1.65 31.18 -10.21
CA PRO A 129 0.40 31.11 -9.43
C PRO A 129 -0.86 30.97 -10.27
N LYS A 130 -0.95 31.73 -11.36
CA LYS A 130 -2.10 31.73 -12.27
C LYS A 130 -2.21 30.40 -13.03
N GLN A 131 -1.11 29.91 -13.59
CA GLN A 131 -1.08 28.63 -14.31
C GLN A 131 -1.43 27.45 -13.38
N PHE A 132 -0.80 27.39 -12.20
CA PHE A 132 -1.09 26.31 -11.25
C PHE A 132 -2.54 26.34 -10.76
N SER A 133 -3.07 27.52 -10.43
CA SER A 133 -4.47 27.67 -10.03
C SER A 133 -5.44 27.21 -11.11
N TYR A 134 -5.15 27.50 -12.38
CA TYR A 134 -5.95 27.04 -13.51
C TYR A 134 -5.99 25.50 -13.61
N VAL A 135 -4.81 24.85 -13.56
CA VAL A 135 -4.73 23.38 -13.58
C VAL A 135 -5.47 22.77 -12.38
N LYS A 136 -5.27 23.35 -11.19
CA LYS A 136 -5.84 22.82 -9.94
C LYS A 136 -7.37 22.91 -9.92
N LYS A 137 -7.97 23.99 -10.43
CA LYS A 137 -9.43 24.15 -10.55
C LYS A 137 -10.08 23.06 -11.41
N SER A 138 -9.39 22.61 -12.45
CA SER A 138 -9.86 21.55 -13.36
C SER A 138 -9.60 20.13 -12.84
N SER A 139 -8.85 20.01 -11.73
CA SER A 139 -8.59 18.74 -11.07
C SER A 139 -9.73 18.36 -10.14
N LYS A 140 -10.11 17.08 -10.13
CA LYS A 140 -10.73 16.50 -8.94
C LYS A 140 -9.61 15.88 -8.13
N LEU A 141 -9.79 15.83 -6.81
CA LEU A 141 -9.09 14.80 -6.06
C LEU A 141 -9.55 13.48 -6.69
N VAL A 142 -8.68 12.91 -7.52
CA VAL A 142 -8.88 11.51 -7.86
C VAL A 142 -8.46 10.80 -6.62
N SER A 143 -9.39 10.02 -6.13
CA SER A 143 -9.05 9.05 -5.13
C SER A 143 -8.11 8.01 -5.74
N SER A 144 -6.82 8.36 -5.88
CA SER A 144 -5.73 7.50 -5.39
C SER A 144 -5.71 7.43 -3.85
N SER A 145 -6.84 7.83 -3.26
CA SER A 145 -7.23 8.06 -1.87
C SER A 145 -8.19 6.98 -1.37
N PHE A 146 -8.30 5.84 -2.03
CA PHE A 146 -8.82 4.69 -1.30
C PHE A 146 -7.69 4.28 -0.38
N ARG A 147 -7.80 4.72 0.88
CA ARG A 147 -7.10 4.04 1.97
C ARG A 147 -7.57 2.60 1.91
N ARG A 148 -6.82 1.77 1.21
CA ARG A 148 -7.19 0.40 0.95
C ARG A 148 -6.53 -0.43 2.03
N THR A 149 -7.33 -0.87 2.98
CA THR A 149 -6.88 -1.81 4.00
C THR A 149 -7.45 -3.16 3.64
N ILE A 150 -6.57 -4.05 3.18
CA ILE A 150 -6.90 -5.43 2.94
C ILE A 150 -6.53 -6.21 4.20
N PHE A 151 -7.49 -6.94 4.76
CA PHE A 151 -7.18 -7.88 5.84
C PHE A 151 -6.89 -9.25 5.23
N LEU A 152 -5.67 -9.73 5.41
CA LEU A 152 -5.25 -11.06 4.97
C LEU A 152 -5.38 -12.02 6.15
N GLY A 153 -6.47 -12.79 6.17
CA GLY A 153 -6.79 -13.75 7.23
C GLY A 153 -6.47 -15.19 6.86
N GLY A 154 -6.58 -16.07 7.86
CA GLY A 154 -6.27 -17.50 7.75
C GLY A 154 -5.55 -17.99 9.01
N ILE A 155 -5.56 -19.30 9.26
CA ILE A 155 -4.95 -19.86 10.47
C ILE A 155 -3.40 -19.85 10.40
N HIS A 156 -2.72 -20.33 11.44
CA HIS A 156 -1.27 -20.43 11.41
C HIS A 156 -0.82 -21.44 10.34
N ALA A 157 0.37 -21.22 9.76
CA ALA A 157 0.99 -22.09 8.74
C ALA A 157 0.30 -22.18 7.35
N VAL A 158 -0.80 -21.46 7.11
CA VAL A 158 -1.40 -21.36 5.75
C VAL A 158 -0.54 -20.57 4.76
N GLY A 159 0.40 -19.75 5.25
CA GLY A 159 1.37 -19.02 4.41
C GLY A 159 1.04 -17.55 4.13
N LYS A 160 0.23 -16.90 4.98
CA LYS A 160 -0.16 -15.48 4.85
C LYS A 160 1.01 -14.53 4.56
N THR A 161 2.06 -14.59 5.37
CA THR A 161 3.21 -13.71 5.19
C THR A 161 3.90 -13.94 3.83
N THR A 162 4.10 -15.20 3.43
CA THR A 162 4.64 -15.55 2.12
C THR A 162 3.74 -15.06 0.98
N PHE A 163 2.43 -15.21 1.13
CA PHE A 163 1.44 -14.75 0.16
C PHE A 163 1.44 -13.24 0.00
N SER A 164 1.46 -12.49 1.12
CA SER A 164 1.50 -11.03 1.10
C SER A 164 2.74 -10.51 0.36
N LYS A 165 3.91 -11.07 0.64
CA LYS A 165 5.17 -10.71 -0.02
C LYS A 165 5.12 -11.00 -1.52
N LYS A 166 4.52 -12.12 -1.93
CA LYS A 166 4.47 -12.51 -3.34
C LYS A 166 3.50 -11.65 -4.16
N TYR A 167 2.30 -11.41 -3.65
CA TYR A 167 1.21 -10.83 -4.45
C TYR A 167 0.92 -9.36 -4.19
N PHE A 168 1.39 -8.81 -3.07
CA PHE A 168 1.03 -7.44 -2.66
C PHE A 168 2.21 -6.50 -2.48
N SER A 169 3.44 -7.02 -2.32
CA SER A 169 4.60 -6.20 -1.99
C SER A 169 4.76 -5.02 -2.95
N GLY A 170 4.65 -5.21 -4.26
CA GLY A 170 4.79 -4.11 -5.25
C GLY A 170 3.73 -2.99 -5.23
N SER A 171 2.59 -3.18 -4.54
CA SER A 171 1.49 -2.19 -4.53
C SER A 171 0.95 -1.85 -3.15
N PHE A 172 1.31 -2.61 -2.12
CA PHE A 172 0.82 -2.44 -0.75
C PHE A 172 1.95 -2.56 0.28
N TYR A 173 1.84 -1.74 1.31
CA TYR A 173 2.60 -1.92 2.53
C TYR A 173 2.06 -3.14 3.29
N CYS A 174 2.82 -4.22 3.34
CA CYS A 174 2.43 -5.46 4.00
C CYS A 174 2.95 -5.49 5.44
N VAL A 175 2.08 -5.75 6.42
CA VAL A 175 2.44 -5.78 7.84
C VAL A 175 1.66 -6.85 8.60
N CYS A 176 2.28 -7.48 9.58
CA CYS A 176 1.62 -8.43 10.47
C CYS A 176 1.03 -7.73 11.70
N ALA A 177 -0.20 -8.06 12.07
CA ALA A 177 -0.85 -7.53 13.28
C ALA A 177 -0.03 -7.80 14.55
N SER A 178 0.62 -8.96 14.64
CA SER A 178 1.50 -9.31 15.76
C SER A 178 2.70 -8.36 15.88
N ASP A 179 3.22 -7.86 14.76
CA ASP A 179 4.39 -6.97 14.77
C ASP A 179 4.02 -5.56 15.19
N LEU A 180 2.83 -5.08 14.78
CA LEU A 180 2.27 -3.82 15.29
C LEU A 180 2.02 -3.89 16.80
N ILE A 181 1.47 -5.00 17.30
CA ILE A 181 1.26 -5.19 18.74
C ILE A 181 2.59 -5.20 19.51
N LYS A 182 3.62 -5.88 18.99
CA LYS A 182 4.96 -5.88 19.59
C LYS A 182 5.56 -4.48 19.62
N LYS A 183 5.49 -3.75 18.50
CA LYS A 183 5.96 -2.36 18.41
C LYS A 183 5.27 -1.46 19.44
N ALA A 184 3.96 -1.62 19.64
CA ALA A 184 3.19 -0.85 20.62
C ALA A 184 3.63 -1.11 22.07
N LYS A 185 4.09 -2.32 22.39
CA LYS A 185 4.49 -2.73 23.75
C LYS A 185 5.93 -2.35 24.11
N GLY A 186 6.70 -1.81 23.16
CA GLY A 186 8.17 -1.75 23.27
C GLY A 186 8.80 -3.13 23.02
N GLU A 187 10.09 -3.18 22.71
CA GLU A 187 10.85 -4.40 22.38
C GLU A 187 11.05 -5.34 23.60
N VAL A 188 9.95 -5.78 24.22
CA VAL A 188 9.94 -6.80 25.26
C VAL A 188 9.32 -8.08 24.67
N PRO A 189 9.95 -9.27 24.83
CA PRO A 189 9.41 -10.51 24.33
C PRO A 189 8.03 -10.78 24.94
N VAL A 190 6.97 -10.72 24.14
CA VAL A 190 5.63 -11.11 24.58
C VAL A 190 5.59 -12.63 24.55
N ASP A 191 5.74 -13.24 25.72
CA ASP A 191 5.46 -14.65 25.91
C ASP A 191 4.09 -15.01 25.32
N LYS A 192 4.07 -16.09 24.53
CA LYS A 192 2.97 -16.54 23.65
C LYS A 192 1.66 -16.96 24.37
N LYS A 193 1.34 -16.45 25.55
CA LYS A 193 0.17 -16.89 26.33
C LYS A 193 -0.51 -15.71 27.01
N VAL A 194 -1.52 -15.11 26.39
CA VAL A 194 -2.12 -13.87 26.91
C VAL A 194 -3.65 -13.93 26.96
N GLY A 195 -4.18 -13.78 28.18
CA GLY A 195 -5.55 -13.40 28.50
C GLY A 195 -5.67 -11.87 28.63
N LYS A 196 -5.26 -11.14 27.59
CA LYS A 196 -5.32 -9.67 27.44
C LYS A 196 -5.78 -9.31 26.02
N VAL A 197 -6.84 -9.98 25.56
CA VAL A 197 -7.30 -9.88 24.17
C VAL A 197 -7.73 -8.44 23.85
N GLN A 198 -8.47 -7.75 24.75
CA GLN A 198 -8.84 -6.34 24.55
C GLN A 198 -7.65 -5.35 24.58
N GLU A 199 -6.66 -5.56 25.46
CA GLU A 199 -5.47 -4.71 25.53
C GLU A 199 -4.66 -4.81 24.22
N ASN A 200 -4.47 -6.02 23.71
CA ASN A 200 -3.79 -6.25 22.43
C ASN A 200 -4.53 -5.61 21.26
N GLN A 201 -5.86 -5.65 21.25
CA GLN A 201 -6.68 -5.01 20.22
C GLN A 201 -6.54 -3.49 20.24
N SER A 202 -6.56 -2.88 21.42
CA SER A 202 -6.38 -1.43 21.58
C SER A 202 -5.00 -0.99 21.07
N LEU A 203 -3.95 -1.74 21.42
CA LEU A 203 -2.59 -1.52 20.95
C LEU A 203 -2.49 -1.65 19.43
N LEU A 204 -3.07 -2.72 18.85
CA LEU A 204 -3.13 -2.93 17.41
C LEU A 204 -3.79 -1.75 16.70
N ILE A 205 -4.98 -1.33 17.16
CA ILE A 205 -5.71 -0.21 16.57
C ILE A 205 -4.85 1.05 16.62
N SER A 206 -4.24 1.38 17.76
CA SER A 206 -3.44 2.59 17.92
C SER A 206 -2.24 2.67 16.97
N GLU A 207 -1.44 1.61 16.86
CA GLU A 207 -0.30 1.56 15.94
C GLU A 207 -0.76 1.47 14.48
N PHE A 208 -1.87 0.79 14.22
CA PHE A 208 -2.43 0.71 12.88
C PHE A 208 -2.93 2.08 12.40
N GLN A 209 -3.55 2.89 13.25
CA GLN A 209 -3.96 4.26 12.86
C GLN A 209 -2.76 5.14 12.52
N LYS A 210 -1.64 5.03 13.28
CA LYS A 210 -0.39 5.70 12.93
C LYS A 210 0.11 5.23 11.56
N LEU A 211 0.11 3.93 11.30
CA LEU A 211 0.50 3.38 10.00
C LEU A 211 -0.41 3.89 8.87
N LYS A 212 -1.74 3.90 9.05
CA LYS A 212 -2.69 4.43 8.06
C LYS A 212 -2.44 5.91 7.74
N SER A 213 -1.84 6.67 8.63
CA SER A 213 -1.48 8.07 8.36
C SER A 213 -0.32 8.20 7.37
N GLN A 214 0.57 7.20 7.32
CA GLN A 214 1.77 7.17 6.49
C GLN A 214 1.55 6.38 5.19
N GLU A 215 0.76 5.31 5.27
CA GLU A 215 0.55 4.36 4.20
C GLU A 215 -0.91 4.33 3.74
N ARG A 216 -1.09 4.39 2.43
CA ARG A 216 -2.42 4.45 1.81
C ARG A 216 -2.98 3.08 1.46
N ARG A 217 -2.11 2.14 1.14
CA ARG A 217 -2.48 0.79 0.70
C ARG A 217 -1.77 -0.18 1.62
N ILE A 218 -2.54 -0.81 2.50
CA ILE A 218 -2.01 -1.68 3.54
C ILE A 218 -2.63 -3.06 3.40
N VAL A 219 -1.80 -4.08 3.48
CA VAL A 219 -2.23 -5.45 3.75
C VAL A 219 -1.87 -5.75 5.20
N LEU A 220 -2.88 -5.99 6.02
CA LEU A 220 -2.73 -6.41 7.41
C LEU A 220 -2.90 -7.92 7.49
N ASP A 221 -1.80 -8.64 7.71
CA ASP A 221 -1.77 -10.08 7.99
C ASP A 221 -2.24 -10.33 9.43
N GLY A 222 -3.28 -11.15 9.60
CA GLY A 222 -3.86 -11.45 10.89
C GLY A 222 -4.70 -12.71 10.92
N HIS A 223 -5.50 -12.82 11.97
CA HIS A 223 -6.44 -13.91 12.21
C HIS A 223 -7.81 -13.34 12.52
N PHE A 224 -8.86 -14.06 12.18
CA PHE A 224 -10.23 -13.76 12.61
C PHE A 224 -10.53 -14.33 13.98
N CYS A 225 -9.88 -15.43 14.34
CA CYS A 225 -10.04 -16.11 15.61
C CYS A 225 -8.67 -16.43 16.25
N LEU A 226 -8.62 -16.42 17.57
CA LEU A 226 -7.44 -16.75 18.37
C LEU A 226 -7.70 -17.98 19.24
N ILE A 227 -6.63 -18.62 19.69
CA ILE A 227 -6.69 -19.68 20.70
C ILE A 227 -6.34 -19.04 22.05
N ASN A 228 -7.26 -19.11 23.01
CA ASN A 228 -7.04 -18.56 24.35
C ASN A 228 -6.15 -19.48 25.21
N LYS A 229 -5.85 -19.05 26.45
CA LYS A 229 -5.00 -19.83 27.39
C LYS A 229 -5.58 -21.20 27.73
N GLN A 230 -6.90 -21.36 27.62
CA GLN A 230 -7.63 -22.59 27.88
C GLN A 230 -7.72 -23.49 26.63
N GLY A 231 -7.08 -23.12 25.52
CA GLY A 231 -7.12 -23.88 24.27
C GLY A 231 -8.42 -23.73 23.48
N LYS A 232 -9.31 -22.82 23.89
CA LYS A 232 -10.59 -22.57 23.23
C LYS A 232 -10.42 -21.52 22.13
N PHE A 233 -11.11 -21.73 21.01
CA PHE A 233 -11.18 -20.75 19.94
C PHE A 233 -12.09 -19.57 20.34
N GLU A 234 -11.53 -18.37 20.27
CA GLU A 234 -12.21 -17.10 20.53
C GLU A 234 -12.22 -16.26 19.25
N LYS A 235 -13.41 -15.84 18.83
CA LYS A 235 -13.59 -14.93 17.70
C LYS A 235 -13.17 -13.52 18.10
N LEU A 236 -12.45 -12.82 17.23
CA LEU A 236 -12.18 -11.41 17.45
C LEU A 236 -13.46 -10.58 17.28
N PRO A 237 -13.66 -9.53 18.07
CA PRO A 237 -14.90 -8.76 18.04
C PRO A 237 -15.01 -7.91 16.76
N LEU A 238 -16.23 -7.62 16.33
CA LEU A 238 -16.50 -6.92 15.06
C LEU A 238 -15.99 -5.47 15.06
N ASP A 239 -16.06 -4.81 16.21
CA ASP A 239 -15.61 -3.43 16.44
C ASP A 239 -14.11 -3.24 16.13
N LEU A 240 -13.28 -4.26 16.38
CA LEU A 240 -11.88 -4.28 15.94
C LEU A 240 -11.79 -4.06 14.43
N PHE A 241 -12.52 -4.85 13.64
CA PHE A 241 -12.46 -4.79 12.18
C PHE A 241 -13.09 -3.50 11.64
N GLN A 242 -14.12 -2.97 12.32
CA GLN A 242 -14.67 -1.64 12.03
C GLN A 242 -13.60 -0.56 12.23
N ALA A 243 -12.89 -0.59 13.36
CA ALA A 243 -11.83 0.38 13.67
C ALA A 243 -10.64 0.29 12.70
N LEU A 244 -10.32 -0.90 12.19
CA LEU A 244 -9.31 -1.08 11.15
C LEU A 244 -9.71 -0.44 9.82
N GLY A 245 -11.01 -0.20 9.58
CA GLY A 245 -11.52 0.45 8.35
C GLY A 245 -11.11 -0.32 7.10
N LEU A 246 -11.49 -1.60 7.06
CA LEU A 246 -11.19 -2.54 5.99
C LEU A 246 -11.96 -2.18 4.71
N SER A 247 -11.33 -2.43 3.56
CA SER A 247 -11.95 -2.30 2.24
C SER A 247 -12.16 -3.63 1.54
N HIS A 248 -11.42 -4.67 1.95
CA HIS A 248 -11.47 -6.01 1.35
C HIS A 248 -10.94 -7.03 2.35
N ILE A 249 -11.45 -8.26 2.31
CA ILE A 249 -10.89 -9.39 3.05
C ILE A 249 -10.33 -10.40 2.05
N VAL A 250 -9.14 -10.91 2.34
CA VAL A 250 -8.57 -12.07 1.64
C VAL A 250 -8.39 -13.17 2.68
N LEU A 251 -9.09 -14.28 2.49
CA LEU A 251 -9.00 -15.44 3.37
C LEU A 251 -8.18 -16.52 2.68
N LEU A 252 -7.03 -16.85 3.25
CA LEU A 252 -6.25 -18.01 2.81
C LEU A 252 -6.72 -19.26 3.50
N GLU A 253 -7.02 -20.27 2.71
CA GLU A 253 -7.29 -21.61 3.18
C GLU A 253 -6.24 -22.57 2.62
N LEU A 254 -6.08 -23.68 3.32
CA LEU A 254 -5.19 -24.74 2.90
C LEU A 254 -5.73 -26.05 3.42
N ASN A 255 -5.42 -27.13 2.71
CA ASN A 255 -5.77 -28.47 3.14
C ASN A 255 -5.28 -28.72 4.60
N PRO A 256 -6.15 -29.23 5.51
CA PRO A 256 -5.83 -29.42 6.92
C PRO A 256 -4.60 -30.30 7.17
N GLU A 257 -4.39 -31.33 6.36
CA GLU A 257 -3.26 -32.25 6.47
C GLU A 257 -1.92 -31.54 6.11
N ILE A 258 -1.94 -30.62 5.13
CA ILE A 258 -0.78 -29.78 4.81
C ILE A 258 -0.51 -28.78 5.95
N VAL A 259 -1.56 -28.16 6.51
CA VAL A 259 -1.42 -27.26 7.66
C VAL A 259 -0.79 -27.99 8.84
N GLN A 260 -1.25 -29.21 9.14
CA GLN A 260 -0.71 -30.03 10.22
C GLN A 260 0.78 -30.30 10.03
N SER A 261 1.17 -30.75 8.84
CA SER A 261 2.57 -31.01 8.48
C SER A 261 3.45 -29.78 8.69
N ARG A 262 2.99 -28.60 8.27
CA ARG A 262 3.74 -27.34 8.44
C ARG A 262 3.83 -26.88 9.89
N LEU A 263 2.76 -27.05 10.68
CA LEU A 263 2.77 -26.72 12.11
C LEU A 263 3.76 -27.62 12.88
N PHE A 264 3.78 -28.91 12.55
CA PHE A 264 4.71 -29.87 13.14
C PHE A 264 6.16 -29.50 12.82
N GLN A 265 6.47 -29.21 11.56
CA GLN A 265 7.83 -28.83 11.14
C GLN A 265 8.33 -27.51 11.78
N ARG A 266 7.44 -26.54 12.00
CA ARG A 266 7.83 -25.22 12.52
C ARG A 266 8.00 -25.19 14.03
N ASP A 267 7.01 -25.72 14.76
CA ASP A 267 6.88 -25.51 16.21
C ASP A 267 6.89 -26.83 17.00
N GLY A 268 7.08 -27.99 16.35
CA GLY A 268 6.99 -29.32 16.98
C GLY A 268 5.61 -29.63 17.57
N THR A 269 4.59 -28.84 17.22
CA THR A 269 3.30 -28.84 17.92
C THR A 269 2.34 -29.87 17.33
N THR A 270 1.80 -30.74 18.17
CA THR A 270 0.88 -31.84 17.82
C THR A 270 -0.58 -31.42 17.90
N MET A 271 -0.96 -30.36 17.17
CA MET A 271 -2.38 -30.03 17.05
C MET A 271 -3.05 -31.12 16.20
N ASN A 272 -4.07 -31.78 16.74
CA ASN A 272 -4.73 -32.86 16.05
C ASN A 272 -5.54 -32.33 14.84
N LEU A 273 -5.75 -33.20 13.85
CA LEU A 273 -6.39 -32.84 12.60
C LEU A 273 -7.83 -32.32 12.81
N ARG A 274 -8.52 -32.83 13.84
CA ARG A 274 -9.88 -32.38 14.21
C ARG A 274 -9.88 -30.92 14.66
N ALA A 275 -8.94 -30.53 15.53
CA ALA A 275 -8.78 -29.17 16.00
C ALA A 275 -8.35 -28.21 14.87
N ILE A 276 -7.52 -28.66 13.93
CA ILE A 276 -7.16 -27.87 12.73
C ILE A 276 -8.40 -27.62 11.87
N LYS A 277 -9.19 -28.67 11.59
CA LYS A 277 -10.44 -28.56 10.82
C LYS A 277 -11.44 -27.62 11.51
N GLU A 278 -11.55 -27.73 12.83
CA GLU A 278 -12.38 -26.83 13.63
C GLU A 278 -11.89 -25.37 13.55
N PHE A 279 -10.58 -25.14 13.67
CA PHE A 279 -10.02 -23.79 13.57
C PHE A 279 -10.24 -23.18 12.18
N LEU A 280 -9.97 -23.92 11.11
CA LEU A 280 -10.25 -23.48 9.73
C LEU A 280 -11.73 -23.12 9.56
N LYS A 281 -12.64 -23.95 10.08
CA LYS A 281 -14.09 -23.71 10.00
C LYS A 281 -14.49 -22.45 10.76
N ILE A 282 -14.00 -22.27 11.98
CA ILE A 282 -14.32 -21.11 12.83
C ILE A 282 -13.75 -19.83 12.20
N GLU A 283 -12.51 -19.87 11.71
CA GLU A 283 -11.85 -18.77 10.99
C GLU A 283 -12.67 -18.35 9.77
N ARG A 284 -13.04 -19.29 8.88
CA ARG A 284 -13.84 -19.01 7.68
C ARG A 284 -15.21 -18.43 8.02
N THR A 285 -15.92 -19.05 8.96
CA THR A 285 -17.26 -18.61 9.34
C THR A 285 -17.22 -17.19 9.90
N HIS A 286 -16.21 -16.86 10.70
CA HIS A 286 -16.06 -15.53 11.26
C HIS A 286 -15.62 -14.50 10.22
N ALA A 287 -14.73 -14.85 9.29
CA ALA A 287 -14.35 -13.99 8.17
C ALA A 287 -15.54 -13.60 7.30
N LEU A 288 -16.41 -14.56 6.98
CA LEU A 288 -17.64 -14.33 6.22
C LEU A 288 -18.60 -13.40 6.99
N PHE A 289 -18.80 -13.66 8.28
CA PHE A 289 -19.61 -12.79 9.15
C PHE A 289 -19.09 -11.35 9.18
N VAL A 290 -17.77 -11.15 9.33
CA VAL A 290 -17.16 -9.81 9.32
C VAL A 290 -17.33 -9.14 7.97
N ALA A 291 -17.12 -9.86 6.85
CA ALA A 291 -17.30 -9.32 5.51
C ALA A 291 -18.74 -8.83 5.27
N GLU A 292 -19.72 -9.65 5.65
CA GLU A 292 -21.15 -9.34 5.55
C GLU A 292 -21.53 -8.15 6.43
N ALA A 293 -21.13 -8.15 7.69
CA ALA A 293 -21.45 -7.10 8.64
C ALA A 293 -20.85 -5.74 8.25
N LEU A 294 -19.64 -5.74 7.68
CA LEU A 294 -18.98 -4.53 7.17
C LEU A 294 -19.40 -4.16 5.75
N LYS A 295 -20.17 -5.00 5.06
CA LYS A 295 -20.56 -4.85 3.64
C LYS A 295 -19.34 -4.67 2.73
N ILE A 296 -18.30 -5.45 2.97
CA ILE A 296 -17.08 -5.44 2.16
C ILE A 296 -16.89 -6.77 1.41
N PRO A 297 -16.28 -6.73 0.23
CA PRO A 297 -15.97 -7.94 -0.52
C PRO A 297 -14.96 -8.85 0.24
N ILE A 298 -15.12 -10.16 0.04
CA ILE A 298 -14.21 -11.20 0.51
C ILE A 298 -13.77 -12.09 -0.65
N THR A 299 -12.47 -12.36 -0.73
CA THR A 299 -11.89 -13.33 -1.68
C THR A 299 -11.31 -14.50 -0.89
N ILE A 300 -11.78 -15.71 -1.20
CA ILE A 300 -11.29 -16.94 -0.57
C ILE A 300 -10.30 -17.60 -1.53
N VAL A 301 -9.10 -17.91 -1.02
CA VAL A 301 -8.02 -18.53 -1.79
C VAL A 301 -7.75 -19.92 -1.19
N PRO A 302 -8.32 -20.99 -1.78
CA PRO A 302 -8.23 -22.36 -1.25
C PRO A 302 -6.88 -23.03 -1.53
N ASP A 303 -6.15 -22.52 -2.52
CA ASP A 303 -4.74 -22.82 -2.78
C ASP A 303 -4.06 -21.56 -3.30
N THR A 304 -2.92 -21.22 -2.70
CA THR A 304 -2.08 -20.09 -3.11
C THR A 304 -1.63 -20.14 -4.57
N THR A 305 -1.59 -21.30 -5.21
CA THR A 305 -1.29 -21.42 -6.66
C THR A 305 -2.38 -20.79 -7.55
N LEU A 306 -3.64 -20.78 -7.08
CA LEU A 306 -4.79 -20.25 -7.80
C LEU A 306 -4.85 -18.72 -7.77
N ALA A 307 -4.02 -18.07 -6.95
CA ALA A 307 -3.97 -16.61 -6.82
C ALA A 307 -3.24 -15.91 -7.97
N ASN A 308 -2.55 -16.65 -8.86
CA ASN A 308 -1.80 -16.07 -9.98
C ASN A 308 -2.68 -15.29 -10.97
N ASN A 309 -3.97 -15.62 -11.08
CA ASN A 309 -4.90 -14.98 -12.02
C ASN A 309 -5.74 -13.87 -11.36
N ILE A 310 -5.50 -13.55 -10.09
CA ILE A 310 -6.27 -12.53 -9.35
C ILE A 310 -5.51 -11.21 -9.40
N ILE A 311 -6.18 -10.17 -9.90
CA ILE A 311 -5.65 -8.80 -9.86
C ILE A 311 -6.06 -8.16 -8.54
N TRP A 312 -5.10 -8.02 -7.62
CA TRP A 312 -5.32 -7.49 -6.27
C TRP A 312 -5.39 -5.96 -6.19
N ASP A 313 -5.11 -5.27 -7.31
CA ASP A 313 -5.03 -3.80 -7.40
C ASP A 313 -6.38 -3.12 -7.76
N ARG A 314 -7.38 -3.87 -8.25
CA ARG A 314 -8.66 -3.31 -8.74
C ARG A 314 -9.61 -2.95 -7.62
#